data_AF-A0A8T8I3E6-F1
#
_entry.id   AF-A0A8T8I3E6-F1
#
_cell.length_a   1.000
_cell.length_b   1.000
_cell.length_c   1.000
_cell.angle_alpha   90.00
_cell.angle_beta   90.00
_cell.angle_gamma   90.00
#
_symmetry.space_group_name_H-M   'P 1'
#
loop_
_entity.id
_entity.type
_entity.pdbx_description
1 polymer ?
#
loop_
_entity_poly.entity_id
_entity_poly.type
_entity_poly.pdbx_seq_one_letter_code
_entity_poly.pdbx_strand_id
1 'polypeptide(L)' 'AEPAPQSASDPNYSGCVPVASDVDCQGGSGDGPAYVTGPIRVIGTDVYRLDHDKDGFACE' A
#
# COMPACT_ATOMS: atom_id res chain seq x y z
N ALA A 1 -6.29 25.99 -3.00
CA ALA A 1 -6.43 24.83 -2.10
C ALA A 1 -6.44 23.60 -2.97
N GLU A 2 -5.28 22.94 -3.10
CA GLU A 2 -5.18 21.67 -3.80
C GLU A 2 -6.05 20.64 -3.05
N PRO A 3 -6.89 19.87 -3.75
CA PRO A 3 -7.72 18.87 -3.10
C PRO A 3 -6.77 17.87 -2.44
N ALA A 4 -6.90 17.70 -1.11
CA ALA A 4 -6.28 16.58 -0.42
C ALA A 4 -6.64 15.32 -1.21
N PRO A 5 -5.67 14.43 -1.53
CA PRO A 5 -5.99 13.21 -2.22
C PRO A 5 -7.06 12.51 -1.38
N GLN A 6 -8.29 12.47 -1.91
CA GLN A 6 -9.32 11.60 -1.39
C GLN A 6 -8.64 10.27 -1.23
N SER A 7 -8.75 9.65 -0.05
CA SER A 7 -8.18 8.35 0.28
C SER A 7 -8.68 7.31 -0.73
N ALA A 8 -8.11 7.34 -1.93
CA ALA A 8 -8.36 6.43 -3.00
C ALA A 8 -7.61 5.20 -2.56
N SER A 9 -8.35 4.15 -2.22
CA SER A 9 -7.77 2.85 -2.02
C SER A 9 -7.29 2.37 -3.38
N ASP A 10 -6.00 2.01 -3.48
CA ASP A 10 -5.47 1.49 -4.72
C ASP A 10 -6.20 0.18 -5.09
N PRO A 11 -6.79 0.08 -6.30
CA PRO A 11 -7.61 -1.07 -6.70
C PRO A 11 -6.79 -2.34 -6.96
N ASN A 12 -5.45 -2.25 -7.04
CA ASN A 12 -4.59 -3.42 -7.13
C ASN A 12 -4.48 -4.15 -5.80
N TYR A 13 -5.02 -3.63 -4.71
CA TYR A 13 -4.96 -4.23 -3.40
C TYR A 13 -6.36 -4.40 -2.80
N SER A 14 -6.58 -5.47 -2.05
CA SER A 14 -7.88 -5.78 -1.45
C SER A 14 -8.21 -4.94 -0.22
N GLY A 15 -7.27 -4.14 0.27
CA GLY A 15 -7.43 -3.30 1.45
C GLY A 15 -7.48 -1.81 1.12
N CYS A 16 -7.60 -0.98 2.16
CA CYS A 16 -7.54 0.47 2.01
C CYS A 16 -6.09 0.94 1.93
N VAL A 17 -5.42 0.65 0.80
CA VAL A 17 -4.06 1.12 0.53
C VAL A 17 -4.14 2.57 0.04
N PRO A 18 -3.70 3.55 0.83
CA PRO A 18 -3.77 4.96 0.41
C PRO A 18 -2.93 5.18 -0.85
N VAL A 19 -3.50 5.79 -1.89
CA VAL A 19 -2.73 6.18 -3.08
C VAL A 19 -1.78 7.32 -2.72
N ALA A 20 -0.50 6.99 -2.53
CA ALA A 20 0.60 7.91 -2.30
C ALA A 20 1.75 7.64 -3.30
N SER A 21 2.81 8.45 -3.25
CA SER A 21 4.02 8.21 -4.06
C SER A 21 4.76 6.93 -3.64
N ASP A 22 4.71 6.63 -2.35
CA ASP A 22 5.33 5.47 -1.73
C ASP A 22 4.46 5.09 -0.53
N VAL A 23 4.16 3.79 -0.41
CA VAL A 23 3.31 3.26 0.63
C VAL A 23 4.10 2.15 1.28
N ASP A 24 4.16 2.17 2.61
CA ASP A 24 4.94 1.23 3.39
C ASP A 24 4.10 0.45 4.39
N CYS A 25 4.61 -0.69 4.82
CA CYS A 25 3.98 -1.47 5.86
C CYS A 25 4.14 -0.81 7.24
N GLN A 26 3.03 -0.61 7.94
CA GLN A 26 3.03 -0.04 9.29
C GLN A 26 3.78 -0.98 10.25
N GLY A 27 4.86 -0.48 10.86
CA GLY A 27 5.74 -1.27 11.72
C GLY A 27 6.94 -1.91 10.99
N GLY A 28 7.03 -1.74 9.68
CA GLY A 28 8.22 -2.07 8.88
C GLY A 28 9.28 -0.97 8.91
N SER A 29 10.33 -1.13 8.11
CA SER A 29 11.44 -0.16 7.96
C SER A 29 11.18 0.92 6.90
N GLY A 30 9.92 1.12 6.53
CA GLY A 30 9.52 2.07 5.49
C GLY A 30 9.60 3.52 5.94
N ASP A 31 10.08 4.39 5.06
CA ASP A 31 10.19 5.85 5.26
C ASP A 31 9.14 6.65 4.45
N GLY A 32 8.21 5.94 3.84
CA GLY A 32 7.18 6.47 2.96
C GLY A 32 6.20 7.40 3.68
N PRO A 33 5.58 8.34 2.95
CA PRO A 33 4.62 9.29 3.51
C PRO A 33 3.32 8.64 3.95
N ALA A 34 3.06 7.40 3.51
CA ALA A 34 1.83 6.67 3.80
C ALA A 34 2.15 5.26 4.29
N TYR A 35 1.39 4.81 5.28
CA TYR A 35 1.53 3.48 5.84
C TYR A 35 0.23 2.69 5.74
N VAL A 36 0.36 1.40 5.54
CA VAL A 36 -0.75 0.44 5.49
C VAL A 36 -0.52 -0.67 6.50
N THR A 37 -1.58 -1.06 7.21
CA THR A 37 -1.53 -2.19 8.14
C THR A 37 -1.96 -3.45 7.40
N GLY A 38 -1.09 -4.46 7.36
CA GLY A 38 -1.35 -5.76 6.74
C GLY A 38 -2.11 -6.75 7.62
N PRO A 39 -2.38 -7.96 7.09
CA PRO A 39 -2.01 -8.43 5.75
C PRO A 39 -2.93 -7.87 4.65
N ILE A 40 -2.34 -7.38 3.57
CA ILE A 40 -3.07 -6.85 2.40
C ILE A 40 -2.92 -7.82 1.25
N ARG A 41 -4.01 -8.22 0.60
CA ARG A 41 -3.92 -9.08 -0.59
C ARG A 41 -3.67 -8.26 -1.84
N VAL A 42 -2.66 -8.62 -2.61
CA VAL A 42 -2.40 -8.06 -3.94
C VAL A 42 -3.38 -8.71 -4.93
N ILE A 43 -4.29 -7.91 -5.47
CA ILE A 43 -5.27 -8.32 -6.50
C ILE A 43 -4.67 -8.17 -7.89
N GLY A 44 -3.97 -7.07 -8.13
CA GLY A 44 -3.45 -6.67 -9.43
C GLY A 44 -1.93 -6.69 -9.45
N THR A 45 -1.35 -5.54 -9.77
CA THR A 45 0.10 -5.37 -9.76
C THR A 45 0.54 -4.72 -8.46
N ASP A 46 1.57 -5.28 -7.83
CA ASP A 46 2.21 -4.68 -6.67
C ASP A 46 3.06 -3.46 -7.08
N VAL A 47 2.39 -2.33 -7.27
CA VAL A 47 3.00 -1.05 -7.68
C VAL A 47 3.86 -0.44 -6.57
N TYR A 48 3.48 -0.66 -5.33
CA TYR A 48 4.18 -0.14 -4.14
C TYR A 48 5.26 -1.09 -3.61
N ARG A 49 5.45 -2.27 -4.21
CA ARG A 49 6.44 -3.26 -3.77
C ARG A 49 6.28 -3.68 -2.31
N LEU A 50 5.02 -3.74 -1.85
CA LEU A 50 4.66 -4.13 -0.49
C LEU A 50 4.75 -5.65 -0.29
N ASP A 51 4.68 -6.42 -1.38
CA ASP A 51 4.79 -7.87 -1.43
C ASP A 51 6.20 -8.23 -1.95
N HIS A 52 7.14 -8.35 -1.01
CA HIS A 52 8.55 -8.47 -1.35
C HIS A 52 8.90 -9.87 -1.89
N ASP A 53 8.27 -10.90 -1.36
CA ASP A 53 8.45 -12.31 -1.74
C ASP A 53 7.53 -12.76 -2.88
N LYS A 54 6.52 -11.97 -3.24
CA LYS A 54 5.63 -12.14 -4.39
C LYS A 54 4.68 -13.33 -4.26
N ASP A 55 4.24 -13.61 -3.04
CA ASP A 55 3.26 -14.66 -2.76
C ASP A 55 1.80 -14.18 -2.96
N GLY A 56 1.61 -12.86 -3.16
CA GLY A 56 0.33 -12.19 -3.30
C GLY A 56 -0.20 -11.55 -2.02
N PHE A 57 0.59 -11.54 -0.93
CA PHE A 57 0.29 -10.88 0.32
C PHE A 57 1.36 -9.83 0.65
N ALA A 58 0.89 -8.60 0.83
CA ALA A 58 1.66 -7.45 1.23
C ALA A 58 1.59 -7.25 2.74
N CYS A 59 2.69 -6.75 3.33
CA CYS A 59 2.79 -6.39 4.74
C CYS A 59 2.49 -7.53 5.72
N GLU A 60 3.14 -8.67 5.51
CA GLU A 60 3.17 -9.79 6.48
C GLU A 60 4.15 -9.56 7.65
#